data_AF-A0A2Z2MK55-F1
#
_entry.id   AF-A0A2Z2MK55-F1
#
_cell.length_a   1.000
_cell.length_b   1.000
_cell.length_c   1.000
_cell.angle_alpha   90.00
_cell.angle_beta   90.00
_cell.angle_gamma   90.00
#
_symmetry.space_group_name_H-M   'P 1'
#
loop_
_entity.id
_entity.type
_entity.pdbx_description
1 polymer ?
#
loop_
_entity_poly.entity_id
_entity_poly.type
_entity_poly.pdbx_seq_one_letter_code
_entity_poly.pdbx_strand_id
1 'polypeptide(L)'
;MKRTIGLFLFFFLIVSIVFLLFLSSPERYLVQLHAEFPKPVEFRGTDFLSSYPNDVTHVAIFRFRESSKGKAVWDINGTFEAPPDYVIIELENGSTLYCRANNREGYFVFHPENCYKSLDGALTRHITLTGCINATYTGYRLERKAILVFEFRASNKTTCVNETVEVKGRLWEVSAEIETDNGTVECPLSRVRDSHLADEVFRIEGHCG
;
A
#
# COMPACT_ATOMS: atom_id res chain seq x y z
N MET A 1 34.59 -30.54 42.59
CA MET A 1 33.99 -29.36 41.92
C MET A 1 33.77 -29.60 40.41
N LYS A 2 32.92 -30.55 39.99
CA LYS A 2 32.58 -30.75 38.56
C LYS A 2 31.09 -30.59 38.23
N ARG A 3 30.21 -30.60 39.25
CA ARG A 3 28.74 -30.60 39.07
C ARG A 3 28.13 -29.20 38.94
N THR A 4 28.81 -28.17 39.45
CA THR A 4 28.36 -26.77 39.43
C THR A 4 28.60 -26.07 38.09
N ILE A 5 29.64 -26.47 37.34
CA ILE A 5 30.00 -25.86 36.06
C ILE A 5 28.98 -26.23 34.97
N GLY A 6 28.50 -27.48 34.95
CA GLY A 6 27.48 -27.93 33.99
C GLY A 6 26.12 -27.24 34.18
N LEU A 7 25.74 -26.96 35.43
CA LEU A 7 24.48 -26.26 35.74
C LEU A 7 24.54 -24.78 35.34
N PHE A 8 25.70 -24.14 35.54
CA PHE A 8 25.93 -22.75 35.13
C PHE A 8 25.92 -22.59 33.61
N LEU A 9 26.57 -23.50 32.87
CA LEU A 9 26.57 -23.48 31.40
C LEU A 9 25.18 -23.71 30.82
N PHE A 10 24.40 -24.62 31.41
CA PHE A 10 23.02 -24.89 30.99
C PHE A 10 22.10 -23.68 31.22
N PHE A 11 22.26 -22.99 32.36
CA PHE A 11 21.50 -21.78 32.68
C PHE A 11 21.84 -20.63 31.72
N PHE A 12 23.12 -20.38 31.43
CA PHE A 12 23.53 -19.37 30.45
C PHE A 12 22.99 -19.68 29.04
N LEU A 13 22.98 -20.95 28.63
CA LEU A 13 22.46 -21.36 27.33
C LEU A 13 20.95 -21.10 27.23
N ILE A 14 20.18 -21.47 28.26
CA ILE A 14 18.72 -21.24 28.29
C ILE A 14 18.40 -19.75 28.31
N VAL A 15 19.08 -18.97 29.15
CA VAL A 15 18.86 -17.52 29.23
C VAL A 15 19.19 -16.85 27.89
N SER A 16 20.26 -17.28 27.21
CA SER A 16 20.62 -16.74 25.89
C SER A 16 19.61 -17.10 24.81
N ILE A 17 19.09 -18.34 24.81
CA ILE A 17 18.04 -18.78 23.88
C ILE A 17 16.73 -18.01 24.14
N VAL A 18 16.33 -17.87 25.40
CA VAL A 18 15.14 -17.10 25.79
C VAL A 18 15.32 -15.62 25.43
N PHE A 19 16.50 -15.04 25.62
CA PHE A 19 16.79 -13.66 25.24
C PHE A 19 16.79 -13.44 23.73
N LEU A 20 17.34 -14.39 22.94
CA LEU A 20 17.24 -14.38 21.48
C LEU A 20 15.78 -14.52 21.00
N LEU A 21 14.98 -15.36 21.67
CA LEU A 21 13.55 -15.48 21.39
C LEU A 21 12.77 -14.19 21.73
N PHE A 22 13.12 -13.51 22.82
CA PHE A 22 12.54 -12.22 23.20
C PHE A 22 12.93 -11.08 22.26
N LEU A 23 14.18 -11.05 21.78
CA LEU A 23 14.63 -10.10 20.76
C LEU A 23 14.01 -10.34 19.39
N SER A 24 13.55 -11.57 19.13
CA SER A 24 12.89 -11.95 17.88
C SER A 24 11.38 -11.74 17.87
N SER A 25 10.80 -11.09 18.88
CA SER A 25 9.38 -10.73 18.82
C SER A 25 9.19 -9.79 17.62
N PRO A 26 8.46 -10.22 16.56
CA PRO A 26 8.24 -9.35 15.42
C PRO A 26 7.53 -8.09 15.90
N GLU A 27 8.01 -6.92 15.48
CA GLU A 27 7.31 -5.66 15.73
C GLU A 27 5.87 -5.82 15.26
N ARG A 28 4.90 -5.62 16.16
CA ARG A 28 3.48 -5.71 15.83
C ARG A 28 2.94 -4.30 15.63
N TYR A 29 2.33 -4.06 14.47
CA TYR A 29 1.76 -2.79 14.07
C TYR A 29 0.28 -2.75 14.43
N LEU A 30 -0.09 -1.83 15.32
CA LEU A 30 -1.48 -1.64 15.73
C LEU A 30 -2.24 -0.83 14.68
N VAL A 31 -3.38 -1.36 14.25
CA VAL A 31 -4.37 -0.66 13.43
C VAL A 31 -5.65 -0.55 14.23
N GLN A 32 -6.14 0.67 14.36
CA GLN A 32 -7.46 0.95 14.94
C GLN A 32 -8.43 1.21 13.79
N LEU A 33 -9.46 0.39 13.67
CA LEU A 33 -10.53 0.51 12.69
C LEU A 33 -11.82 0.92 13.39
N HIS A 34 -12.36 2.05 12.96
CA HIS A 34 -13.73 2.46 13.20
C HIS A 34 -14.56 2.23 11.94
N ALA A 35 -15.62 1.42 12.03
CA ALA A 35 -16.45 1.06 10.88
C ALA A 35 -17.94 1.21 11.19
N GLU A 36 -18.62 1.99 10.35
CA GLU A 36 -20.07 2.19 10.40
C GLU A 36 -20.73 1.57 9.17
N PHE A 37 -21.71 0.69 9.41
CA PHE A 37 -22.43 -0.04 8.39
C PHE A 37 -23.91 0.38 8.35
N PRO A 38 -24.52 0.54 7.17
CA PRO A 38 -25.95 0.87 7.05
C PRO A 38 -26.88 -0.22 7.62
N LYS A 39 -26.42 -1.47 7.61
CA LYS A 39 -27.12 -2.63 8.14
C LYS A 39 -26.24 -3.35 9.16
N PRO A 40 -26.84 -4.06 10.13
CA PRO A 40 -26.05 -4.83 11.08
C PRO A 40 -25.21 -5.91 10.40
N VAL A 41 -23.96 -6.03 10.85
CA VAL A 41 -22.97 -7.01 10.38
C VAL A 41 -22.33 -7.74 11.54
N GLU A 42 -21.86 -8.96 11.30
CA GLU A 42 -21.00 -9.72 12.20
C GLU A 42 -19.55 -9.60 11.76
N PHE A 43 -18.66 -9.30 12.71
CA PHE A 43 -17.23 -9.38 12.48
C PHE A 43 -16.78 -10.85 12.40
N ARG A 44 -16.01 -11.18 11.36
CA ARG A 44 -15.58 -12.55 11.04
C ARG A 44 -14.09 -12.77 11.26
N GLY A 45 -13.32 -11.72 11.51
CA GLY A 45 -11.89 -11.79 11.77
C GLY A 45 -11.08 -10.84 10.90
N THR A 46 -9.76 -10.91 11.06
CA THR A 46 -8.80 -10.13 10.29
C THR A 46 -7.91 -11.02 9.44
N ASP A 47 -7.36 -10.45 8.37
CA ASP A 47 -6.27 -11.03 7.59
C ASP A 47 -5.17 -10.01 7.34
N PHE A 48 -4.02 -10.49 6.91
CA PHE A 48 -2.91 -9.67 6.48
C PHE A 48 -2.28 -10.24 5.22
N LEU A 49 -2.35 -9.47 4.14
CA LEU A 49 -1.67 -9.79 2.89
C LEU A 49 -0.40 -8.95 2.83
N SER A 50 0.72 -9.58 3.21
CA SER A 50 2.03 -8.99 3.00
C SER A 50 2.41 -9.06 1.52
N SER A 51 2.99 -7.98 0.98
CA SER A 51 3.54 -7.96 -0.37
C SER A 51 2.49 -8.29 -1.46
N TYR A 52 1.28 -7.74 -1.31
CA TYR A 52 0.19 -7.86 -2.25
C TYR A 52 -0.37 -6.49 -2.63
N PRO A 53 -0.51 -6.15 -3.93
CA PRO A 53 -0.29 -7.00 -5.10
C PRO A 53 1.16 -6.99 -5.62
N ASN A 54 2.05 -6.28 -4.92
CA ASN A 54 3.46 -6.15 -5.23
C ASN A 54 4.29 -6.21 -3.94
N ASP A 55 5.61 -6.32 -4.07
CA ASP A 55 6.52 -6.61 -2.96
C ASP A 55 6.50 -5.58 -1.83
N VAL A 56 6.05 -4.36 -2.12
CA VAL A 56 6.09 -3.21 -1.19
C VAL A 56 4.72 -2.83 -0.61
N THR A 57 3.66 -3.53 -1.01
CA THR A 57 2.30 -3.23 -0.54
C THR A 57 1.87 -4.22 0.54
N HIS A 58 1.41 -3.70 1.66
CA HIS A 58 0.84 -4.47 2.76
C HIS A 58 -0.64 -4.12 2.96
N VAL A 59 -1.50 -5.13 3.04
CA VAL A 59 -2.95 -4.95 3.14
C VAL A 59 -3.48 -5.64 4.37
N ALA A 60 -4.07 -4.88 5.28
CA ALA A 60 -4.87 -5.39 6.38
C ALA A 60 -6.33 -5.54 5.94
N ILE A 61 -6.92 -6.72 6.14
CA ILE A 61 -8.32 -7.00 5.79
C ILE A 61 -9.11 -7.23 7.05
N PHE A 62 -10.25 -6.55 7.21
CA PHE A 62 -11.23 -6.79 8.25
C PHE A 62 -12.49 -7.35 7.61
N ARG A 63 -12.89 -8.56 8.03
CA ARG A 63 -13.98 -9.30 7.40
C ARG A 63 -15.28 -9.14 8.17
N PHE A 64 -16.34 -8.85 7.43
CA PHE A 64 -17.68 -8.67 7.95
C PHE A 64 -18.70 -9.40 7.09
N ARG A 65 -19.81 -9.79 7.70
CA ARG A 65 -20.93 -10.41 7.01
C ARG A 65 -22.25 -9.78 7.47
N GLU A 66 -23.11 -9.40 6.53
CA GLU A 66 -24.45 -8.90 6.84
C GLU A 66 -25.22 -9.96 7.65
N SER A 67 -25.74 -9.55 8.81
CA SER A 67 -26.48 -10.42 9.72
C SER A 67 -27.42 -9.57 10.55
N SER A 68 -28.70 -9.95 10.62
CA SER A 68 -29.70 -9.27 11.44
C SER A 68 -29.40 -9.31 12.94
N LYS A 69 -28.48 -10.18 13.38
CA LYS A 69 -28.03 -10.30 14.78
C LYS A 69 -26.74 -9.54 15.07
N GLY A 70 -26.15 -8.93 14.04
CA GLY A 70 -24.89 -8.20 14.12
C GLY A 70 -25.03 -6.81 14.76
N LYS A 71 -24.00 -5.98 14.56
CA LYS A 71 -23.96 -4.57 14.97
C LYS A 71 -23.69 -3.69 13.76
N ALA A 72 -24.20 -2.46 13.81
CA ALA A 72 -23.96 -1.47 12.76
C ALA A 72 -22.64 -0.70 12.95
N VAL A 73 -22.14 -0.57 14.19
CA VAL A 73 -20.92 0.19 14.50
C VAL A 73 -19.91 -0.71 15.19
N TRP A 74 -18.65 -0.60 14.76
CA TRP A 74 -17.53 -1.40 15.24
C TRP A 74 -16.29 -0.55 15.49
N ASP A 75 -15.67 -0.76 16.64
CA ASP A 75 -14.32 -0.28 16.98
C ASP A 75 -13.44 -1.51 17.21
N ILE A 76 -12.48 -1.75 16.32
CA ILE A 76 -11.67 -2.96 16.31
C ILE A 76 -10.19 -2.60 16.26
N ASN A 77 -9.42 -3.20 17.16
CA ASN A 77 -7.97 -3.15 17.15
C ASN A 77 -7.42 -4.42 16.49
N GLY A 78 -6.70 -4.26 15.37
CA GLY A 78 -5.95 -5.32 14.71
C GLY A 78 -4.45 -5.13 14.93
N THR A 79 -3.69 -6.23 15.07
CA THR A 79 -2.23 -6.20 15.16
C THR A 79 -1.61 -6.99 14.02
N PHE A 80 -0.73 -6.36 13.27
CA PHE A 80 -0.16 -6.90 12.03
C PHE A 80 1.36 -6.97 12.07
N GLU A 81 1.95 -7.73 11.16
CA GLU A 81 3.39 -8.04 11.15
C GLU A 81 4.23 -6.96 10.46
N ALA A 82 3.58 -6.08 9.69
CA ALA A 82 4.17 -4.93 9.04
C ALA A 82 3.12 -3.80 8.99
N PRO A 83 3.54 -2.53 8.84
CA PRO A 83 2.60 -1.42 8.72
C PRO A 83 1.77 -1.59 7.44
N PRO A 84 0.42 -1.66 7.52
CA PRO A 84 -0.40 -1.77 6.33
C PRO A 84 -0.44 -0.44 5.59
N ASP A 85 -0.26 -0.48 4.27
CA ASP A 85 -0.50 0.64 3.37
C ASP A 85 -2.00 0.83 3.12
N TYR A 86 -2.77 -0.27 3.15
CA TYR A 86 -4.21 -0.26 2.97
C TYR A 86 -4.92 -1.03 4.08
N VAL A 87 -6.02 -0.47 4.57
CA VAL A 87 -6.99 -1.18 5.39
C VAL A 87 -8.25 -1.36 4.55
N ILE A 88 -8.61 -2.62 4.33
CA ILE A 88 -9.74 -3.04 3.50
C ILE A 88 -10.79 -3.71 4.38
N ILE A 89 -12.05 -3.35 4.17
CA ILE A 89 -13.19 -4.09 4.69
C ILE A 89 -13.68 -5.03 3.60
N GLU A 90 -13.68 -6.32 3.91
CA GLU A 90 -14.31 -7.35 3.09
C GLU A 90 -15.71 -7.60 3.66
N LEU A 91 -16.75 -7.20 2.93
CA LEU A 91 -18.14 -7.28 3.36
C LEU A 91 -18.90 -8.31 2.51
N GLU A 92 -19.41 -9.35 3.15
CA GLU A 92 -20.33 -10.32 2.55
C GLU A 92 -21.80 -9.87 2.74
N ASN A 93 -22.46 -9.42 1.68
CA ASN A 93 -23.87 -8.97 1.69
C ASN A 93 -24.69 -9.56 0.53
N GLY A 94 -24.57 -10.87 0.31
CA GLY A 94 -25.09 -11.56 -0.88
C GLY A 94 -24.08 -11.57 -2.04
N SER A 95 -23.18 -10.60 -2.07
CA SER A 95 -21.91 -10.62 -2.81
C SER A 95 -20.77 -10.17 -1.90
N THR A 96 -19.52 -10.41 -2.29
CA THR A 96 -18.35 -9.92 -1.56
C THR A 96 -17.91 -8.58 -2.13
N LEU A 97 -17.85 -7.57 -1.26
CA LEU A 97 -17.38 -6.23 -1.59
C LEU A 97 -16.10 -5.93 -0.79
N TYR A 98 -15.20 -5.17 -1.38
CA TYR A 98 -13.94 -4.74 -0.78
C TYR A 98 -13.95 -3.22 -0.70
N CYS A 99 -13.94 -2.67 0.49
CA CYS A 99 -14.06 -1.23 0.70
C CYS A 99 -12.82 -0.67 1.37
N ARG A 100 -12.28 0.42 0.84
CA ARG A 100 -11.08 1.04 1.41
C ARG A 100 -11.46 1.91 2.60
N ALA A 101 -10.83 1.68 3.75
CA ALA A 101 -10.94 2.58 4.89
C ALA A 101 -10.02 3.80 4.67
N ASN A 102 -10.49 4.98 5.06
CA ASN A 102 -9.71 6.20 5.00
C ASN A 102 -8.88 6.35 6.28
N ASN A 103 -7.59 6.65 6.15
CA ASN A 103 -6.78 7.02 7.30
C ASN A 103 -7.10 8.46 7.69
N ARG A 104 -7.60 8.66 8.91
CA ARG A 104 -7.83 9.97 9.52
C ARG A 104 -7.04 10.01 10.82
N GLU A 105 -6.02 10.86 10.88
CA GLU A 105 -5.31 11.19 12.13
C GLU A 105 -4.84 9.98 12.96
N GLY A 106 -4.42 8.90 12.30
CA GLY A 106 -3.84 7.71 12.96
C GLY A 106 -4.81 6.58 13.25
N TYR A 107 -6.08 6.71 12.86
CA TYR A 107 -7.06 5.61 12.86
C TYR A 107 -7.76 5.51 11.51
N PHE A 108 -8.23 4.31 11.18
CA PHE A 108 -8.90 4.03 9.92
C PHE A 108 -10.41 4.13 10.10
N VAL A 109 -11.07 4.88 9.22
CA VAL A 109 -12.52 5.09 9.23
C VAL A 109 -13.12 4.54 7.96
N PHE A 110 -14.12 3.69 8.09
CA PHE A 110 -14.91 3.21 6.98
C PHE A 110 -16.26 3.92 6.88
N HIS A 111 -16.55 4.37 5.67
CA HIS A 111 -17.88 4.75 5.21
C HIS A 111 -18.20 3.98 3.90
N PRO A 112 -19.46 3.56 3.68
CA PRO A 112 -19.87 2.64 2.62
C PRO A 112 -19.82 3.22 1.18
N GLU A 113 -19.09 4.30 0.96
CA GLU A 113 -19.13 5.09 -0.26
C GLU A 113 -18.08 4.63 -1.30
N ASN A 114 -17.07 3.86 -0.89
CA ASN A 114 -15.94 3.42 -1.75
C ASN A 114 -15.70 1.90 -1.69
N CYS A 115 -16.66 1.14 -2.20
CA CYS A 115 -16.61 -0.32 -2.26
C CYS A 115 -16.47 -0.85 -3.69
N TYR A 116 -15.70 -1.91 -3.84
CA TYR A 116 -15.35 -2.51 -5.12
C TYR A 116 -15.72 -4.00 -5.14
N LYS A 117 -15.96 -4.54 -6.34
CA LYS A 117 -16.31 -5.96 -6.54
C LYS A 117 -15.12 -6.92 -6.40
N SER A 118 -13.90 -6.39 -6.35
CA SER A 118 -12.67 -7.15 -6.20
C SER A 118 -11.67 -6.41 -5.33
N LEU A 119 -10.80 -7.16 -4.64
CA LEU A 119 -9.71 -6.60 -3.85
C LEU A 119 -8.78 -5.78 -4.75
N ASP A 120 -8.46 -6.28 -5.94
CA ASP A 120 -7.66 -5.54 -6.92
C ASP A 120 -8.25 -4.17 -7.26
N GLY A 121 -9.56 -4.10 -7.50
CA GLY A 121 -10.24 -2.83 -7.74
C GLY A 121 -10.14 -1.89 -6.54
N ALA A 122 -10.26 -2.43 -5.33
CA ALA A 122 -10.08 -1.68 -4.09
C ALA A 122 -8.64 -1.23 -3.83
N LEU A 123 -7.66 -1.76 -4.57
CA LEU A 123 -6.24 -1.40 -4.50
C LEU A 123 -5.77 -0.64 -5.76
N THR A 124 -6.63 -0.47 -6.77
CA THR A 124 -6.33 0.36 -7.94
C THR A 124 -6.23 1.83 -7.55
N ARG A 125 -5.31 2.52 -8.22
CA ARG A 125 -5.01 3.94 -8.09
C ARG A 125 -4.71 4.50 -9.47
N HIS A 126 -5.04 5.75 -9.71
CA HIS A 126 -4.67 6.42 -10.94
C HIS A 126 -3.46 7.32 -10.68
N ILE A 127 -2.45 7.22 -11.53
CA ILE A 127 -1.28 8.08 -11.49
C ILE A 127 -1.27 8.90 -12.78
N THR A 128 -1.44 10.20 -12.65
CA THR A 128 -1.44 11.14 -13.76
C THR A 128 -0.10 11.84 -13.86
N LEU A 129 0.54 11.78 -15.02
CA LEU A 129 1.68 12.62 -15.36
C LEU A 129 1.22 13.82 -16.17
N THR A 130 1.66 15.01 -15.76
CA THR A 130 1.40 16.26 -16.48
C THR A 130 2.67 17.09 -16.68
N GLY A 131 2.75 17.83 -17.77
CA GLY A 131 3.85 18.77 -18.03
C GLY A 131 4.25 18.81 -19.51
N CYS A 132 5.12 19.75 -19.86
CA CYS A 132 5.63 19.91 -21.23
C CYS A 132 7.14 19.70 -21.25
N ILE A 133 7.62 18.98 -22.26
CA ILE A 133 9.03 18.62 -22.39
C ILE A 133 9.45 18.49 -23.86
N ASN A 134 10.72 18.77 -24.17
CA ASN A 134 11.34 18.56 -25.49
C ASN A 134 11.64 17.07 -25.75
N ALA A 135 10.58 16.26 -25.73
CA ALA A 135 10.61 14.85 -26.02
C ALA A 135 9.23 14.40 -26.50
N THR A 136 9.15 13.23 -27.13
CA THR A 136 7.90 12.60 -27.54
C THR A 136 7.53 11.54 -26.51
N TYR A 137 6.34 11.60 -25.93
CA TYR A 137 5.85 10.53 -25.06
C TYR A 137 5.66 9.24 -25.85
N THR A 138 6.22 8.14 -25.36
CA THR A 138 6.16 6.83 -26.03
C THR A 138 5.31 5.81 -25.28
N GLY A 139 5.04 6.04 -24.00
CA GLY A 139 4.21 5.16 -23.18
C GLY A 139 4.68 5.10 -21.74
N TYR A 140 4.36 4.02 -21.06
CA TYR A 140 4.82 3.76 -19.70
C TYR A 140 5.16 2.28 -19.54
N ARG A 141 6.01 1.99 -18.56
CA ARG A 141 6.24 0.64 -18.07
C ARG A 141 6.14 0.59 -16.55
N LEU A 142 5.73 -0.57 -16.05
CA LEU A 142 5.65 -0.83 -14.62
C LEU A 142 6.64 -1.93 -14.25
N GLU A 143 7.78 -1.55 -13.67
CA GLU A 143 8.81 -2.48 -13.25
C GLU A 143 8.50 -3.04 -11.87
N ARG A 144 8.68 -4.36 -11.70
CA ARG A 144 8.42 -5.09 -10.45
C ARG A 144 7.04 -4.79 -9.84
N LYS A 145 6.07 -4.38 -10.68
CA LYS A 145 4.72 -3.95 -10.27
C LYS A 145 4.67 -2.78 -9.28
N ALA A 146 5.79 -2.06 -9.08
CA ALA A 146 5.91 -1.04 -8.03
C ALA A 146 6.71 0.20 -8.45
N ILE A 147 7.41 0.18 -9.58
CA ILE A 147 8.16 1.33 -10.12
C ILE A 147 7.50 1.73 -11.43
N LEU A 148 6.82 2.87 -11.44
CA LEU A 148 6.16 3.38 -12.64
C LEU A 148 7.12 4.32 -13.38
N VAL A 149 7.47 3.96 -14.62
CA VAL A 149 8.35 4.76 -15.48
C VAL A 149 7.54 5.26 -16.66
N PHE A 150 7.41 6.58 -16.80
CA PHE A 150 6.87 7.20 -17.99
C PHE A 150 8.00 7.38 -19.02
N GLU A 151 7.78 6.89 -20.23
CA GLU A 151 8.80 6.79 -21.26
C GLU A 151 8.63 7.87 -22.32
N PHE A 152 9.76 8.48 -22.66
CA PHE A 152 9.87 9.49 -23.68
C PHE A 152 11.04 9.18 -24.61
N ARG A 153 10.98 9.70 -25.83
CA ARG A 153 12.10 9.71 -26.78
C ARG A 153 12.49 11.14 -27.11
N ALA A 154 13.79 11.42 -27.09
CA ALA A 154 14.34 12.74 -27.40
C ALA A 154 13.79 13.27 -28.73
N SER A 155 13.40 14.55 -28.74
CA SER A 155 12.79 15.19 -29.91
C SER A 155 13.00 16.69 -29.86
N ASN A 156 13.17 17.32 -31.02
CA ASN A 156 13.27 18.77 -31.12
C ASN A 156 11.92 19.49 -30.97
N LYS A 157 10.85 18.75 -30.68
CA LYS A 157 9.50 19.27 -30.45
C LYS A 157 9.15 19.17 -28.98
N THR A 158 8.56 20.24 -28.44
CA THR A 158 7.94 20.23 -27.12
C THR A 158 6.60 19.50 -27.18
N THR A 159 6.45 18.43 -26.40
CA THR A 159 5.17 17.71 -26.21
C THR A 159 4.68 17.98 -24.80
N CYS A 160 3.38 18.27 -24.66
CA CYS A 160 2.71 18.34 -23.37
C CYS A 160 1.94 17.05 -23.13
N VAL A 161 2.16 16.43 -21.97
CA VAL A 161 1.49 15.21 -21.54
C VAL A 161 0.43 15.51 -20.48
N ASN A 162 -0.64 14.73 -20.51
CA ASN A 162 -1.65 14.64 -19.47
C ASN A 162 -2.19 13.19 -19.48
N GLU A 163 -1.34 12.29 -19.02
CA GLU A 163 -1.53 10.85 -19.19
C GLU A 163 -1.79 10.20 -17.85
N THR A 164 -2.82 9.36 -17.78
CA THR A 164 -3.25 8.69 -16.55
C THR A 164 -3.07 7.19 -16.68
N VAL A 165 -2.41 6.59 -15.71
CA VAL A 165 -2.11 5.15 -15.65
C VAL A 165 -2.75 4.55 -14.42
N GLU A 166 -3.40 3.40 -14.59
CA GLU A 166 -3.88 2.60 -13.47
C GLU A 166 -2.75 1.73 -12.92
N VAL A 167 -2.49 1.85 -11.62
CA VAL A 167 -1.56 0.99 -10.88
C VAL A 167 -2.27 0.35 -9.70
N LYS A 168 -1.81 -0.84 -9.32
CA LYS A 168 -2.37 -1.57 -8.17
C LYS A 168 -1.40 -1.52 -7.00
N GLY A 169 -1.92 -1.18 -5.82
CA GLY A 169 -1.15 -1.08 -4.60
C GLY A 169 -0.29 0.18 -4.52
N ARG A 170 0.68 0.16 -3.61
CA ARG A 170 1.65 1.23 -3.41
C ARG A 170 2.76 1.12 -4.47
N LEU A 171 3.22 2.26 -4.94
CA LEU A 171 4.45 2.36 -5.73
C LEU A 171 5.63 2.67 -4.81
N TRP A 172 6.79 2.09 -5.14
CA TRP A 172 8.08 2.49 -4.60
C TRP A 172 8.49 3.85 -5.16
N GLU A 173 8.29 4.02 -6.47
CA GLU A 173 8.80 5.16 -7.21
C GLU A 173 7.94 5.45 -8.45
N VAL A 174 7.90 6.73 -8.82
CA VAL A 174 7.37 7.22 -10.09
C VAL A 174 8.45 8.08 -10.72
N SER A 175 8.87 7.73 -11.93
CA SER A 175 9.91 8.43 -12.68
C SER A 175 9.47 8.70 -14.12
N ALA A 176 10.19 9.61 -14.78
CA ALA A 176 10.06 9.84 -16.21
C ALA A 176 11.44 9.76 -16.84
N GLU A 177 11.55 9.06 -17.96
CA GLU A 177 12.81 8.75 -18.63
C GLU A 177 12.76 9.18 -20.09
N ILE A 178 13.84 9.79 -20.59
CA ILE A 178 14.01 10.16 -22.00
C ILE A 178 15.11 9.29 -22.61
N GLU A 179 14.74 8.47 -23.59
CA GLU A 179 15.68 7.77 -24.47
C GLU A 179 16.34 8.77 -25.44
N THR A 180 17.67 8.86 -25.39
CA THR A 180 18.53 9.68 -26.25
C THR A 180 19.52 8.79 -27.02
N ASP A 181 20.20 9.35 -28.03
CA ASP A 181 21.27 8.63 -28.74
C ASP A 181 22.43 8.20 -27.83
N ASN A 182 22.60 8.86 -26.68
CA ASN A 182 23.66 8.60 -25.70
C ASN A 182 23.19 7.80 -24.47
N GLY A 183 21.97 7.27 -24.49
CA GLY A 183 21.37 6.53 -23.37
C GLY A 183 20.13 7.21 -22.80
N THR A 184 19.74 6.84 -21.58
CA THR A 184 18.52 7.31 -20.92
C THR A 184 18.83 8.40 -19.90
N VAL A 185 18.01 9.45 -19.89
CA VAL A 185 18.08 10.58 -18.95
C VAL A 185 16.82 10.61 -18.10
N GLU A 186 16.97 10.77 -16.79
CA GLU A 186 15.83 10.91 -15.87
C GLU A 186 15.34 12.36 -15.79
N CYS A 187 14.02 12.50 -15.69
CA CYS A 187 13.32 13.75 -15.51
C CYS A 187 12.87 13.92 -14.06
N PRO A 188 13.21 15.04 -13.41
CA PRO A 188 12.68 15.34 -12.08
C PRO A 188 11.16 15.51 -12.14
N LEU A 189 10.48 14.81 -11.23
CA LEU A 189 9.03 14.89 -11.04
C LEU A 189 8.70 15.47 -9.67
N SER A 190 7.73 16.39 -9.64
CA SER A 190 7.12 16.87 -8.40
C SER A 190 5.73 16.28 -8.22
N ARG A 191 5.46 15.75 -7.03
CA ARG A 191 4.11 15.37 -6.65
C ARG A 191 3.29 16.62 -6.33
N VAL A 192 2.14 16.76 -6.97
CA VAL A 192 1.17 17.82 -6.64
C VAL A 192 0.50 17.44 -5.32
N ARG A 193 0.67 18.26 -4.28
CA ARG A 193 0.06 18.03 -2.96
C ARG A 193 -1.47 18.19 -3.05
N ASP A 194 -2.19 17.48 -2.19
CA ASP A 194 -3.67 17.34 -2.12
C ASP A 194 -4.30 16.20 -2.93
N SER A 195 -3.48 15.41 -3.64
CA SER A 195 -3.94 14.23 -4.39
C SER A 195 -3.98 12.97 -3.48
N HIS A 196 -4.76 13.01 -2.41
CA HIS A 196 -4.80 11.91 -1.45
C HIS A 196 -5.79 10.81 -1.88
N LEU A 197 -5.20 9.64 -2.20
CA LEU A 197 -5.77 8.28 -2.12
C LEU A 197 -6.72 7.76 -3.21
N ALA A 198 -6.95 8.46 -4.32
CA ALA A 198 -7.55 7.84 -5.52
C ALA A 198 -6.73 8.14 -6.77
N ASP A 199 -6.37 9.40 -6.94
CA ASP A 199 -5.61 9.90 -8.07
C ASP A 199 -4.36 10.62 -7.53
N GLU A 200 -3.17 10.22 -7.96
CA GLU A 200 -1.94 10.98 -7.72
C GLU A 200 -1.55 11.74 -8.97
N VAL A 201 -1.15 13.00 -8.81
CA VAL A 201 -0.69 13.81 -9.94
C VAL A 201 0.79 14.14 -9.76
N PHE A 202 1.58 13.81 -10.78
CA PHE A 202 3.00 14.13 -10.89
C PHE A 202 3.21 15.14 -12.01
N ARG A 203 4.07 16.12 -11.77
CA ARG A 203 4.40 17.17 -12.73
C ARG A 203 5.87 17.11 -13.12
N ILE A 204 6.15 17.14 -14.42
CA ILE A 204 7.52 17.24 -14.95
C ILE A 204 8.08 18.62 -14.64
N GLU A 205 9.26 18.70 -14.03
CA GLU A 205 9.92 19.96 -13.67
C GLU A 205 10.75 20.56 -14.81
N GLY A 206 10.25 20.58 -16.05
CA GLY A 206 10.74 21.39 -17.19
C GLY A 206 12.17 21.20 -17.70
N HIS A 207 13.11 20.66 -16.91
CA HIS A 207 14.50 20.38 -17.27
C HIS A 207 14.82 18.95 -16.87
N CYS A 208 15.23 18.13 -17.83
CA CYS A 208 15.75 16.79 -17.59
C CYS A 208 17.24 16.77 -17.87
N GLY A 209 18.00 16.06 -17.03
CA GLY A 209 19.46 16.14 -16.96
C GLY A 209 20.15 14.86 -17.37
#